data_AF-A0A928ZDP6-F1
#
_entry.id   AF-A0A928ZDP6-F1
#
_cell.length_a   1.000
_cell.length_b   1.000
_cell.length_c   1.000
_cell.angle_alpha   90.00
_cell.angle_beta   90.00
_cell.angle_gamma   90.00
#
_symmetry.space_group_name_H-M   'P 1'
#
loop_
_entity.id
_entity.type
_entity.pdbx_description
1 polymer ?
#
loop_
_entity_poly.entity_id
_entity_poly.type
_entity_poly.pdbx_seq_one_letter_code
_entity_poly.pdbx_strand_id
1 'polypeptide(L)'
;MKKLALLCLFVLGIGFALFNFKGLAQQGEFNSIILDFKEEVPIARVSEEIQGLSTKYNRQPELNSIFSIDDRIYIIEGDKKTLKELRRSPLSKDTEYIEANYLYKALEVPNDPDYAKQWNFRNINIEQAWDETKGEGVTVAVIDTGVSKVPDLKLTKFVSGYDFVNDKDDASDDNGHGTHVAGTIAQSTNNGYGVAGIAYEASIMPLKVLSGGGGGTIADIAESIKFAADNGADVINMSLGGGGASSMMEEAIKYAHSKGVVIVAAAGNEGRNSSSYPARYPDVISVSATDAAGEKAPYSNFGAGVDLAAPGGSEAGKIIQNTVDPSTGESVFVGFQGTSMAAPHVAGVAALIRAAGVEEPTEVLDVLKQSSRKVQEDHLNHFGAGHLDAAAAVKLALKGKLTFNDFFRWLRKSGYLNLGFWLDGGAVALLPKLGMVIGSYLLAWFLRNYLPFTLGLNSGLIFGSSGLFFLQGLYIFDLPQWPMRLFGSSLPELGNVVLGSPNLNPIFASVLIPFVLIALLLAHPSLKWFAIGSSIGVSACLAISAVVDPSLWLLGDGAIARTYLIVNAFLCLGLAYLASLKEQRA
;
A
#
# COMPACT_ATOMS: atom_id res chain seq x y z
N MET A 1 -18.03 -8.12 -27.50
CA MET A 1 -19.34 -8.00 -26.84
C MET A 1 -19.24 -7.82 -25.32
N LYS A 2 -18.58 -8.71 -24.55
CA LYS A 2 -18.41 -8.55 -23.09
C LYS A 2 -17.78 -7.22 -22.66
N LYS A 3 -16.76 -6.74 -23.38
CA LYS A 3 -16.08 -5.45 -23.13
C LYS A 3 -16.97 -4.22 -23.35
N LEU A 4 -17.91 -4.28 -24.31
CA LEU A 4 -18.85 -3.19 -24.58
C LEU A 4 -19.97 -3.14 -23.53
N ALA A 5 -20.47 -4.32 -23.11
CA ALA A 5 -21.48 -4.40 -22.05
C ALA A 5 -20.93 -3.88 -20.70
N LEU A 6 -19.68 -4.20 -20.37
CA LEU A 6 -19.00 -3.66 -19.19
C LEU A 6 -18.80 -2.14 -19.27
N LEU A 7 -18.48 -1.61 -20.46
CA LEU A 7 -18.38 -0.17 -20.69
C LEU A 7 -19.75 0.53 -20.52
N CYS A 8 -20.83 -0.05 -21.05
CA CYS A 8 -22.18 0.50 -20.89
C CYS A 8 -22.64 0.48 -19.42
N LEU A 9 -22.37 -0.60 -18.68
CA LEU A 9 -22.66 -0.70 -17.25
C LEU A 9 -21.85 0.31 -16.42
N PHE A 10 -20.58 0.52 -16.79
CA PHE A 10 -19.70 1.51 -16.19
C PHE A 10 -20.22 2.95 -16.39
N VAL A 11 -20.64 3.28 -17.61
CA VAL A 11 -21.19 4.60 -17.95
C VAL A 11 -22.51 4.87 -17.22
N LEU A 12 -23.39 3.87 -17.12
CA LEU A 12 -24.64 3.98 -16.35
C LEU A 12 -24.37 4.15 -14.85
N GLY A 13 -23.38 3.42 -14.30
CA GLY A 13 -22.97 3.54 -12.90
C GLY A 13 -22.39 4.92 -12.56
N ILE A 14 -21.58 5.49 -13.43
CA ILE A 14 -20.99 6.83 -13.26
C ILE A 14 -22.04 7.92 -13.35
N GLY A 15 -22.96 7.82 -14.32
CA GLY A 15 -24.08 8.75 -14.45
C GLY A 15 -24.90 8.80 -13.16
N PHE A 16 -25.28 7.64 -12.61
CA PHE A 16 -26.03 7.60 -11.36
C PHE A 16 -25.26 8.15 -10.15
N ALA A 17 -23.95 7.87 -10.07
CA ALA A 17 -23.09 8.35 -8.98
C ALA A 17 -22.94 9.87 -8.99
N LEU A 18 -22.72 10.49 -10.16
CA LEU A 18 -22.52 11.93 -10.30
C LEU A 18 -23.79 12.75 -10.00
N PHE A 19 -24.97 12.21 -10.32
CA PHE A 19 -26.25 12.89 -10.06
C PHE A 19 -26.72 12.82 -8.60
N ASN A 20 -26.25 11.85 -7.83
CA ASN A 20 -26.62 11.68 -6.41
C ASN A 20 -25.51 12.09 -5.43
N PHE A 21 -24.41 12.64 -5.93
CA PHE A 21 -23.23 12.89 -5.12
C PHE A 21 -23.35 14.15 -4.24
N LYS A 22 -23.49 13.96 -2.94
CA LYS A 22 -23.25 15.00 -1.93
C LYS A 22 -21.94 14.70 -1.19
N GLY A 23 -20.81 15.11 -1.76
CA GLY A 23 -19.51 15.29 -1.10
C GLY A 23 -18.89 14.11 -0.35
N LEU A 24 -17.74 13.61 -0.82
CA LEU A 24 -16.82 12.73 -0.08
C LEU A 24 -15.98 13.58 0.88
N ALA A 25 -16.57 14.02 2.00
CA ALA A 25 -15.79 14.18 3.21
C ALA A 25 -15.93 12.87 3.97
N GLN A 26 -14.81 12.28 4.40
CA GLN A 26 -14.84 11.13 5.31
C GLN A 26 -15.44 11.63 6.63
N GLN A 27 -16.76 11.53 6.76
CA GLN A 27 -17.47 11.98 7.96
C GLN A 27 -17.30 10.88 9.00
N GLY A 28 -16.41 11.09 9.96
CA GLY A 28 -16.23 10.17 11.09
C GLY A 28 -17.56 9.90 11.80
N GLU A 29 -17.69 8.71 12.37
CA GLU A 29 -18.85 8.35 13.18
C GLU A 29 -18.72 8.99 14.57
N PHE A 30 -19.82 9.59 15.04
CA PHE A 30 -19.95 10.13 16.39
C PHE A 30 -21.40 9.96 16.86
N ASN A 31 -21.58 9.76 18.15
CA ASN A 31 -22.88 9.74 18.84
C ASN A 31 -23.00 10.83 19.91
N SER A 32 -21.95 11.64 20.08
CA SER A 32 -21.89 12.73 21.03
C SER A 32 -21.12 13.94 20.46
N ILE A 33 -21.35 15.10 21.07
CA ILE A 33 -20.89 16.42 20.61
C ILE A 33 -20.11 17.05 21.75
N ILE A 34 -18.95 17.60 21.43
CA ILE A 34 -18.09 18.36 22.33
C ILE A 34 -18.60 19.80 22.38
N LEU A 35 -18.78 20.31 23.60
CA LEU A 35 -19.08 21.70 23.92
C LEU A 35 -17.95 22.24 24.78
N ASP A 36 -17.07 23.02 24.17
CA ASP A 36 -15.96 23.67 24.85
C ASP A 36 -16.31 25.13 25.13
N PHE A 37 -16.45 25.52 26.39
CA PHE A 37 -16.84 26.88 26.79
C PHE A 37 -15.62 27.77 27.01
N LYS A 38 -15.66 28.98 26.46
CA LYS A 38 -14.57 29.95 26.63
C LYS A 38 -14.30 30.23 28.10
N GLU A 39 -13.03 30.28 28.47
CA GLU A 39 -12.59 30.53 29.86
C GLU A 39 -13.11 31.86 30.44
N GLU A 40 -13.31 32.86 29.58
CA GLU A 40 -13.81 34.19 29.94
C GLU A 40 -15.30 34.22 30.33
N VAL A 41 -16.08 33.18 29.97
CA VAL A 41 -17.52 33.14 30.26
C VAL A 41 -17.72 32.85 31.76
N PRO A 42 -18.57 33.58 32.51
CA PRO A 42 -18.79 33.28 33.92
C PRO A 42 -19.38 31.88 34.15
N ILE A 43 -18.93 31.16 35.19
CA ILE A 43 -19.41 29.80 35.51
C ILE A 43 -20.95 29.75 35.67
N ALA A 44 -21.54 30.79 36.27
CA ALA A 44 -23.00 30.90 36.40
C ALA A 44 -23.73 30.90 35.04
N ARG A 45 -23.12 31.52 34.02
CA ARG A 45 -23.64 31.55 32.65
C ARG A 45 -23.50 30.19 31.96
N VAL A 46 -22.39 29.51 32.15
CA VAL A 46 -22.18 28.13 31.64
C VAL A 46 -23.23 27.18 32.22
N SER A 47 -23.49 27.26 33.53
CA SER A 47 -24.52 26.46 34.20
C SER A 47 -25.94 26.74 33.68
N GLU A 48 -26.26 28.00 33.40
CA GLU A 48 -27.54 28.40 32.80
C GLU A 48 -27.71 27.81 31.38
N GLU A 49 -26.68 27.90 30.54
CA GLU A 49 -26.68 27.33 29.19
C GLU A 49 -26.83 25.80 29.22
N ILE A 50 -26.10 25.10 30.10
CA ILE A 50 -26.22 23.64 30.27
C ILE A 50 -27.64 23.24 30.70
N GLN A 51 -28.24 23.98 31.63
CA GLN A 51 -29.62 23.73 32.07
C GLN A 51 -30.64 23.99 30.95
N GLY A 52 -30.40 25.03 30.15
CA GLY A 52 -31.18 25.33 28.95
C GLY A 52 -31.10 24.22 27.90
N LEU A 53 -29.90 23.68 27.66
CA LEU A 53 -29.69 22.55 26.74
C LEU A 53 -30.39 21.28 27.24
N SER A 54 -30.30 21.00 28.54
CA SER A 54 -30.98 19.88 29.19
C SER A 54 -32.49 19.91 28.98
N THR A 55 -33.09 21.09 29.16
CA THR A 55 -34.54 21.28 28.98
C THR A 55 -34.96 21.17 27.51
N LYS A 56 -34.12 21.68 26.60
CA LYS A 56 -34.44 21.75 25.17
C LYS A 56 -34.26 20.42 24.43
N TYR A 57 -33.21 19.68 24.75
CA TYR A 57 -32.87 18.43 24.05
C TYR A 57 -33.21 17.18 24.86
N ASN A 58 -33.74 17.34 26.09
CA ASN A 58 -34.02 16.25 27.03
C ASN A 58 -32.80 15.35 27.27
N ARG A 59 -31.61 15.97 27.32
CA ARG A 59 -30.30 15.32 27.46
C ARG A 59 -29.40 16.22 28.29
N GLN A 60 -28.82 15.71 29.36
CA GLN A 60 -27.89 16.51 30.16
C GLN A 60 -26.49 16.50 29.52
N PRO A 61 -25.91 17.67 29.24
CA PRO A 61 -24.48 17.77 28.99
C PRO A 61 -23.72 17.37 30.26
N GLU A 62 -22.77 16.46 30.13
CA GLU A 62 -21.93 15.98 31.22
C GLU A 62 -20.47 16.40 30.99
N LEU A 63 -19.68 16.52 32.05
CA LEU A 63 -18.25 16.75 31.90
C LEU A 63 -17.59 15.52 31.27
N ASN A 64 -16.68 15.74 30.31
CA ASN A 64 -15.96 14.63 29.68
C ASN A 64 -15.12 13.82 30.70
N SER A 65 -14.47 14.52 31.64
CA SER A 65 -13.71 13.91 32.72
C SER A 65 -13.54 14.87 33.89
N ILE A 66 -12.98 14.40 35.00
CA ILE A 66 -12.64 15.24 36.16
C ILE A 66 -11.65 16.37 35.81
N PHE A 67 -10.83 16.20 34.76
CA PHE A 67 -9.88 17.21 34.29
C PHE A 67 -10.53 18.27 33.42
N SER A 68 -11.73 17.98 32.89
CA SER A 68 -12.48 18.89 32.04
C SER A 68 -13.21 19.99 32.82
N ILE A 69 -13.05 20.05 34.15
CA ILE A 69 -13.61 21.09 35.01
C ILE A 69 -12.92 22.43 34.75
N ASP A 70 -11.59 22.43 34.69
CA ASP A 70 -10.80 23.65 34.49
C ASP A 70 -10.95 24.16 33.05
N ASP A 71 -10.93 23.23 32.08
CA ASP A 71 -11.09 23.51 30.64
C ASP A 71 -12.56 23.65 30.19
N ARG A 72 -13.52 23.38 31.08
CA ARG A 72 -14.98 23.53 30.85
C ARG A 72 -15.50 22.78 29.61
N ILE A 73 -15.02 21.55 29.43
CA ILE A 73 -15.38 20.69 28.31
C ILE A 73 -16.54 19.77 28.71
N TYR A 74 -17.67 19.95 28.02
CA TYR A 74 -18.86 19.13 28.19
C TYR A 74 -19.14 18.27 26.96
N ILE A 75 -19.80 17.15 27.18
CA ILE A 75 -20.26 16.22 26.15
C ILE A 75 -21.78 16.12 26.24
N ILE A 76 -22.44 16.28 25.10
CA ILE A 76 -23.87 16.01 24.96
C ILE A 76 -24.08 14.95 23.88
N GLU A 77 -24.88 13.93 24.15
CA GLU A 77 -25.28 12.97 23.13
C GLU A 77 -26.01 13.69 21.97
N GLY A 78 -25.68 13.37 20.73
CA GLY A 78 -26.22 14.09 19.58
C GLY A 78 -25.73 13.57 18.24
N ASP A 79 -26.55 13.74 17.21
CA ASP A 79 -26.23 13.37 15.83
C ASP A 79 -25.82 14.61 15.00
N LYS A 80 -25.65 14.44 13.69
CA LYS A 80 -25.33 15.52 12.75
C LYS A 80 -26.37 16.64 12.73
N LYS A 81 -27.64 16.35 13.02
CA LYS A 81 -28.70 17.36 13.07
C LYS A 81 -28.54 18.20 14.33
N THR A 82 -28.38 17.57 15.48
CA THR A 82 -28.13 18.26 16.77
C THR A 82 -26.88 19.13 16.69
N LEU A 83 -25.79 18.62 16.10
CA LEU A 83 -24.55 19.39 15.91
C LEU A 83 -24.77 20.67 15.11
N LYS A 84 -25.55 20.58 14.02
CA LYS A 84 -25.86 21.73 13.17
C LYS A 84 -26.77 22.75 13.87
N GLU A 85 -27.69 22.29 14.71
CA GLU A 85 -28.58 23.14 15.50
C GLU A 85 -27.80 23.87 16.60
N LEU A 86 -26.92 23.17 17.33
CA LEU A 86 -26.05 23.76 18.35
C LEU A 86 -25.11 24.83 17.77
N ARG A 87 -24.45 24.54 16.64
CA ARG A 87 -23.59 25.51 15.93
C ARG A 87 -24.31 26.79 15.48
N ARG A 88 -25.63 26.74 15.29
CA ARG A 88 -26.45 27.89 14.86
C ARG A 88 -27.12 28.60 16.04
N SER A 89 -27.03 28.02 17.23
CA SER A 89 -27.63 28.57 18.44
C SER A 89 -26.78 29.69 19.05
N PRO A 90 -27.34 30.54 19.93
CA PRO A 90 -26.58 31.56 20.63
C PRO A 90 -25.39 31.03 21.42
N LEU A 91 -25.42 29.74 21.80
CA LEU A 91 -24.34 29.01 22.47
C LEU A 91 -22.99 29.17 21.77
N SER A 92 -22.98 29.27 20.44
CA SER A 92 -21.74 29.43 19.66
C SER A 92 -20.94 30.70 20.01
N LYS A 93 -21.55 31.67 20.71
CA LYS A 93 -20.87 32.87 21.20
C LYS A 93 -20.08 32.61 22.47
N ASP A 94 -20.58 31.72 23.31
CA ASP A 94 -20.06 31.38 24.63
C ASP A 94 -19.13 30.15 24.58
N THR A 95 -19.16 29.39 23.49
CA THR A 95 -18.26 28.25 23.24
C THR A 95 -17.10 28.61 22.32
N GLU A 96 -15.93 28.03 22.57
CA GLU A 96 -14.79 28.04 21.65
C GLU A 96 -15.00 27.04 20.52
N TYR A 97 -15.44 25.81 20.86
CA TYR A 97 -15.71 24.75 19.91
C TYR A 97 -17.07 24.08 20.16
N ILE A 98 -17.76 23.78 19.05
CA ILE A 98 -18.93 22.88 19.00
C ILE A 98 -18.64 21.85 17.91
N GLU A 99 -18.20 20.67 18.30
CA GLU A 99 -17.64 19.68 17.37
C GLU A 99 -18.17 18.26 17.59
N ALA A 100 -18.05 17.44 16.56
CA ALA A 100 -18.37 16.02 16.66
C ALA A 100 -17.32 15.31 17.54
N ASN A 101 -17.75 14.56 18.55
CA ASN A 101 -16.88 13.71 19.34
C ASN A 101 -16.62 12.39 18.57
N TYR A 102 -15.67 12.41 17.65
CA TYR A 102 -15.40 11.26 16.79
C TYR A 102 -14.88 10.05 17.56
N LEU A 103 -15.36 8.86 17.19
CA LEU A 103 -14.89 7.60 17.77
C LEU A 103 -13.57 7.17 17.13
N TYR A 104 -12.51 7.12 17.94
CA TYR A 104 -11.22 6.53 17.56
C TYR A 104 -11.19 5.05 17.98
N LYS A 105 -10.62 4.19 17.13
CA LYS A 105 -10.44 2.75 17.42
C LYS A 105 -8.96 2.45 17.64
N ALA A 106 -8.66 1.51 18.53
CA ALA A 106 -7.30 0.99 18.71
C ALA A 106 -6.82 0.32 17.41
N LEU A 107 -5.54 0.50 17.09
CA LEU A 107 -4.87 -0.25 16.02
C LEU A 107 -4.77 -1.71 16.46
N GLU A 108 -5.11 -2.64 15.57
CA GLU A 108 -5.17 -4.08 15.84
C GLU A 108 -3.73 -4.61 15.97
N VAL A 109 -3.22 -4.63 17.19
CA VAL A 109 -1.93 -5.25 17.56
C VAL A 109 -2.22 -6.67 18.06
N PRO A 110 -1.36 -7.67 17.79
CA PRO A 110 -1.58 -9.02 18.29
C PRO A 110 -1.76 -9.07 19.82
N ASN A 111 -2.65 -9.96 20.29
CA ASN A 111 -2.96 -10.10 21.72
C ASN A 111 -1.93 -10.95 22.50
N ASP A 112 -0.87 -11.39 21.83
CA ASP A 112 0.18 -12.28 22.34
C ASP A 112 1.06 -11.52 23.36
N PRO A 113 1.21 -12.00 24.62
CA PRO A 113 1.82 -11.23 25.71
C PRO A 113 3.27 -10.75 25.45
N ASP A 114 4.04 -11.50 24.68
CA ASP A 114 5.44 -11.19 24.39
C ASP A 114 5.65 -10.51 23.03
N TYR A 115 4.57 -10.20 22.28
CA TYR A 115 4.65 -9.49 21.01
C TYR A 115 5.43 -8.16 21.11
N ALA A 116 5.27 -7.44 22.23
CA ALA A 116 5.99 -6.18 22.47
C ALA A 116 7.52 -6.33 22.51
N LYS A 117 8.03 -7.55 22.71
CA LYS A 117 9.47 -7.87 22.69
C LYS A 117 10.00 -8.10 21.26
N GLN A 118 9.12 -8.35 20.28
CA GLN A 118 9.48 -8.58 18.87
C GLN A 118 9.68 -7.27 18.10
N TRP A 119 10.75 -6.54 18.46
CA TRP A 119 11.14 -5.29 17.79
C TRP A 119 11.24 -5.44 16.25
N ASN A 120 11.63 -6.63 15.80
CA ASN A 120 11.83 -7.00 14.41
C ASN A 120 10.56 -6.84 13.56
N PHE A 121 9.38 -7.01 14.15
CA PHE A 121 8.11 -6.94 13.43
C PHE A 121 7.73 -5.49 13.10
N ARG A 122 8.00 -4.57 14.03
CA ARG A 122 7.88 -3.13 13.77
C ARG A 122 8.91 -2.66 12.74
N ASN A 123 10.14 -3.19 12.79
CA ASN A 123 11.19 -2.85 11.83
C ASN A 123 10.84 -3.26 10.38
N ILE A 124 9.90 -4.17 10.17
CA ILE A 124 9.44 -4.53 8.81
C ILE A 124 8.03 -4.02 8.49
N ASN A 125 7.44 -3.17 9.34
CA ASN A 125 6.08 -2.66 9.17
C ASN A 125 5.03 -3.78 8.97
N ILE A 126 5.10 -4.84 9.79
CA ILE A 126 4.25 -6.02 9.56
C ILE A 126 2.77 -5.78 9.85
N GLU A 127 2.44 -4.94 10.84
CA GLU A 127 1.06 -4.70 11.29
C GLU A 127 0.18 -4.16 10.14
N GLN A 128 0.73 -3.25 9.33
CA GLN A 128 -0.01 -2.73 8.16
C GLN A 128 -0.10 -3.74 7.01
N ALA A 129 0.75 -4.77 6.99
CA ALA A 129 0.65 -5.87 6.03
C ALA A 129 -0.49 -6.82 6.41
N TRP A 130 -0.65 -7.10 7.71
CA TRP A 130 -1.72 -7.97 8.24
C TRP A 130 -3.12 -7.40 8.03
N ASP A 131 -3.27 -6.08 7.92
CA ASP A 131 -4.52 -5.46 7.48
C ASP A 131 -5.04 -6.03 6.14
N GLU A 132 -4.11 -6.54 5.31
CA GLU A 132 -4.38 -6.98 3.94
C GLU A 132 -4.31 -8.50 3.74
N THR A 133 -3.29 -9.17 4.29
CA THR A 133 -3.12 -10.63 4.22
C THR A 133 -2.23 -11.15 5.34
N LYS A 134 -2.45 -12.41 5.73
CA LYS A 134 -1.70 -13.11 6.79
C LYS A 134 -1.00 -14.38 6.25
N GLY A 135 -1.00 -14.57 4.93
CA GLY A 135 -0.34 -15.72 4.28
C GLY A 135 -1.24 -16.94 4.06
N GLU A 136 -2.56 -16.81 4.18
CA GLU A 136 -3.49 -17.92 3.94
C GLU A 136 -3.30 -18.54 2.55
N GLY A 137 -3.32 -19.88 2.50
CA GLY A 137 -3.25 -20.66 1.26
C GLY A 137 -1.83 -20.86 0.73
N VAL A 138 -0.81 -20.32 1.41
CA VAL A 138 0.60 -20.47 1.04
C VAL A 138 1.28 -21.51 1.92
N THR A 139 2.11 -22.35 1.32
CA THR A 139 2.95 -23.35 2.00
C THR A 139 4.41 -22.92 1.98
N VAL A 140 5.03 -22.82 3.15
CA VAL A 140 6.45 -22.49 3.31
C VAL A 140 7.21 -23.71 3.80
N ALA A 141 8.13 -24.22 2.98
CA ALA A 141 9.05 -25.27 3.35
C ALA A 141 10.22 -24.72 4.16
N VAL A 142 10.44 -25.30 5.34
CA VAL A 142 11.55 -24.96 6.23
C VAL A 142 12.56 -26.09 6.15
N ILE A 143 13.64 -25.86 5.40
CA ILE A 143 14.75 -26.81 5.22
C ILE A 143 15.81 -26.50 6.29
N ASP A 144 15.80 -27.27 7.38
CA ASP A 144 16.54 -26.94 8.60
C ASP A 144 16.80 -28.19 9.50
N THR A 145 16.88 -28.04 10.82
CA THR A 145 17.02 -29.12 11.82
C THR A 145 15.72 -29.87 12.12
N GLY A 146 14.64 -29.60 11.37
CA GLY A 146 13.30 -30.07 11.66
C GLY A 146 12.43 -28.99 12.29
N VAL A 147 11.15 -29.30 12.52
CA VAL A 147 10.22 -28.40 13.22
C VAL A 147 9.35 -29.19 14.19
N SER A 148 9.41 -28.80 15.47
CA SER A 148 8.60 -29.39 16.53
C SER A 148 7.35 -28.56 16.80
N LYS A 149 6.20 -29.20 17.02
CA LYS A 149 4.95 -28.53 17.40
C LYS A 149 4.96 -28.10 18.86
N VAL A 150 5.74 -27.06 19.16
CA VAL A 150 5.76 -26.40 20.47
C VAL A 150 4.41 -25.73 20.78
N PRO A 151 4.09 -25.39 22.05
CA PRO A 151 2.81 -24.81 22.43
C PRO A 151 2.38 -23.61 21.59
N ASP A 152 3.32 -22.73 21.22
CA ASP A 152 3.01 -21.55 20.42
C ASP A 152 2.96 -21.81 18.90
N LEU A 153 3.16 -23.06 18.46
CA LEU A 153 2.89 -23.52 17.09
C LEU A 153 1.63 -24.38 16.99
N LYS A 154 0.81 -24.41 18.05
CA LYS A 154 -0.38 -25.27 18.10
C LYS A 154 -1.46 -24.91 17.07
N LEU A 155 -1.59 -23.63 16.72
CA LEU A 155 -2.56 -23.18 15.71
C LEU A 155 -1.96 -23.12 14.30
N THR A 156 -0.63 -23.17 14.19
CA THR A 156 0.08 -23.21 12.91
C THR A 156 -0.33 -24.46 12.11
N LYS A 157 -0.63 -24.26 10.83
CA LYS A 157 -0.97 -25.36 9.92
C LYS A 157 0.32 -26.04 9.49
N PHE A 158 0.35 -27.38 9.57
CA PHE A 158 1.49 -28.17 9.09
C PHE A 158 1.01 -29.08 7.96
N VAL A 159 1.78 -29.13 6.88
CA VAL A 159 1.65 -30.17 5.86
C VAL A 159 2.69 -31.27 6.11
N SER A 160 2.60 -32.37 5.36
CA SER A 160 3.56 -33.48 5.48
C SER A 160 4.99 -32.99 5.25
N GLY A 161 5.89 -33.38 6.16
CA GLY A 161 7.31 -33.13 6.08
C GLY A 161 8.10 -34.42 5.84
N TYR A 162 9.42 -34.31 5.90
CA TYR A 162 10.32 -35.47 5.82
C TYR A 162 11.66 -35.18 6.51
N ASP A 163 12.22 -36.20 7.15
CA ASP A 163 13.54 -36.21 7.77
C ASP A 163 14.51 -36.96 6.85
N PHE A 164 15.31 -36.20 6.12
CA PHE A 164 16.36 -36.71 5.22
C PHE A 164 17.60 -37.17 5.99
N VAL A 165 17.75 -36.81 7.27
CA VAL A 165 18.90 -37.23 8.09
C VAL A 165 18.70 -38.66 8.58
N ASN A 166 17.45 -39.02 8.93
CA ASN A 166 17.11 -40.32 9.50
C ASN A 166 16.16 -41.17 8.62
N ASP A 167 15.83 -40.72 7.42
CA ASP A 167 14.95 -41.37 6.45
C ASP A 167 13.56 -41.76 7.01
N LYS A 168 12.84 -40.77 7.55
CA LYS A 168 11.49 -40.97 8.13
C LYS A 168 10.57 -39.77 7.89
N ASP A 169 9.26 -40.00 7.92
CA ASP A 169 8.25 -38.92 7.73
C ASP A 169 8.19 -37.92 8.91
N ASP A 170 8.72 -38.30 10.08
CA ASP A 170 8.75 -37.47 11.27
C ASP A 170 9.96 -36.51 11.26
N ALA A 171 9.72 -35.28 10.81
CA ALA A 171 10.69 -34.18 10.76
C ALA A 171 10.74 -33.32 12.04
N SER A 172 10.54 -33.94 13.21
CA SER A 172 10.64 -33.25 14.51
C SER A 172 12.05 -32.68 14.75
N ASP A 173 12.10 -31.53 15.42
CA ASP A 173 13.33 -30.80 15.72
C ASP A 173 13.96 -31.29 17.03
N ASP A 174 15.24 -31.62 16.97
CA ASP A 174 16.10 -32.05 18.08
C ASP A 174 17.24 -31.03 18.37
N ASN A 175 17.24 -29.88 17.70
CA ASN A 175 18.22 -28.80 17.89
C ASN A 175 17.59 -27.50 18.38
N GLY A 176 16.39 -27.17 17.90
CA GLY A 176 15.69 -25.92 18.18
C GLY A 176 15.93 -24.81 17.16
N HIS A 177 16.85 -24.97 16.21
CA HIS A 177 17.07 -23.95 15.18
C HIS A 177 15.90 -23.88 14.18
N GLY A 178 15.50 -25.00 13.60
CA GLY A 178 14.42 -25.06 12.62
C GLY A 178 13.06 -24.67 13.19
N THR A 179 12.76 -25.01 14.44
CA THR A 179 11.52 -24.59 15.11
C THR A 179 11.48 -23.08 15.33
N HIS A 180 12.61 -22.45 15.68
CA HIS A 180 12.72 -20.99 15.82
C HIS A 180 12.52 -20.27 14.48
N VAL A 181 13.12 -20.82 13.41
CA VAL A 181 12.98 -20.34 12.03
C VAL A 181 11.51 -20.44 11.59
N ALA A 182 10.87 -21.58 11.80
CA ALA A 182 9.45 -21.79 11.47
C ALA A 182 8.53 -20.85 12.25
N GLY A 183 8.82 -20.59 13.53
CA GLY A 183 8.12 -19.60 14.34
C GLY A 183 8.21 -18.19 13.77
N THR A 184 9.40 -17.75 13.35
CA THR A 184 9.55 -16.45 12.67
C THR A 184 8.64 -16.32 11.45
N ILE A 185 8.43 -17.40 10.71
CA ILE A 185 7.54 -17.42 9.55
C ILE A 185 6.07 -17.46 9.97
N ALA A 186 5.65 -18.41 10.80
CA ALA A 186 4.22 -18.70 11.02
C ALA A 186 3.89 -19.12 12.47
N GLN A 187 4.50 -18.49 13.48
CA GLN A 187 4.09 -18.66 14.88
C GLN A 187 2.60 -18.34 15.08
N SER A 188 1.93 -19.12 15.92
CA SER A 188 0.51 -18.89 16.24
C SER A 188 0.36 -17.47 16.76
N THR A 189 -0.54 -16.69 16.17
CA THR A 189 -0.73 -15.27 16.51
C THR A 189 -2.17 -15.05 16.92
N ASN A 190 -2.40 -14.10 17.83
CA ASN A 190 -3.70 -13.82 18.45
C ASN A 190 -4.26 -14.96 19.32
N ASN A 191 -3.39 -15.77 19.93
CA ASN A 191 -3.79 -16.91 20.76
C ASN A 191 -3.76 -16.61 22.28
N GLY A 192 -3.36 -15.40 22.68
CA GLY A 192 -3.19 -14.98 24.07
C GLY A 192 -1.98 -15.62 24.77
N TYR A 193 -1.00 -16.12 24.02
CA TYR A 193 0.17 -16.84 24.50
C TYR A 193 1.42 -16.46 23.69
N GLY A 194 2.57 -16.42 24.34
CA GLY A 194 3.86 -16.25 23.65
C GLY A 194 3.96 -15.04 22.71
N VAL A 195 4.41 -15.30 21.49
CA VAL A 195 4.82 -14.31 20.48
C VAL A 195 4.15 -14.57 19.12
N ALA A 196 4.36 -13.70 18.13
CA ALA A 196 3.69 -13.77 16.83
C ALA A 196 4.62 -14.24 15.68
N GLY A 197 3.99 -14.64 14.56
CA GLY A 197 4.64 -15.02 13.30
C GLY A 197 4.27 -14.08 12.15
N ILE A 198 5.11 -13.98 11.11
CA ILE A 198 4.92 -13.01 10.00
C ILE A 198 3.74 -13.37 9.09
N ALA A 199 3.68 -14.60 8.63
CA ALA A 199 2.64 -15.18 7.80
C ALA A 199 1.90 -16.27 8.60
N TYR A 200 1.28 -15.86 9.72
CA TYR A 200 0.71 -16.77 10.70
C TYR A 200 -0.51 -17.59 10.24
N GLU A 201 -1.05 -17.34 9.04
CA GLU A 201 -2.08 -18.18 8.40
C GLU A 201 -1.53 -19.13 7.31
N ALA A 202 -0.22 -19.06 7.02
CA ALA A 202 0.48 -19.96 6.11
C ALA A 202 0.65 -21.36 6.71
N SER A 203 0.88 -22.34 5.85
CA SER A 203 1.22 -23.72 6.24
C SER A 203 2.73 -23.92 6.24
N ILE A 204 3.26 -24.65 7.23
CA ILE A 204 4.66 -25.02 7.31
C ILE A 204 4.87 -26.46 6.81
N MET A 205 5.83 -26.65 5.91
CA MET A 205 6.35 -27.95 5.48
C MET A 205 7.72 -28.20 6.14
N PRO A 206 7.82 -29.05 7.17
CA PRO A 206 9.07 -29.26 7.88
C PRO A 206 9.97 -30.25 7.14
N LEU A 207 11.17 -29.81 6.74
CA LEU A 207 12.15 -30.66 6.06
C LEU A 207 13.45 -30.69 6.86
N LYS A 208 13.73 -31.80 7.53
CA LYS A 208 14.92 -31.96 8.35
C LYS A 208 16.07 -32.46 7.48
N VAL A 209 17.09 -31.62 7.32
CA VAL A 209 18.33 -31.92 6.58
C VAL A 209 19.58 -31.68 7.43
N LEU A 210 19.42 -31.04 8.58
CA LEU A 210 20.46 -30.83 9.57
C LEU A 210 20.22 -31.76 10.77
N SER A 211 21.27 -32.47 11.18
CA SER A 211 21.28 -33.29 12.40
C SER A 211 21.14 -32.42 13.67
N GLY A 212 20.96 -33.05 14.84
CA GLY A 212 20.94 -32.34 16.12
C GLY A 212 22.20 -31.52 16.42
N GLY A 213 23.32 -31.80 15.74
CA GLY A 213 24.54 -30.98 15.78
C GLY A 213 24.56 -29.78 14.83
N GLY A 214 23.50 -29.55 14.05
CA GLY A 214 23.38 -28.45 13.08
C GLY A 214 24.11 -28.68 11.75
N GLY A 215 24.67 -29.87 11.52
CA GLY A 215 25.35 -30.24 10.27
C GLY A 215 24.48 -31.12 9.37
N GLY A 216 24.58 -30.93 8.06
CA GLY A 216 23.88 -31.70 7.04
C GLY A 216 24.67 -31.81 5.74
N THR A 217 24.21 -32.66 4.82
CA THR A 217 24.91 -32.90 3.55
C THR A 217 24.27 -32.18 2.37
N ILE A 218 25.07 -31.91 1.32
CA ILE A 218 24.57 -31.31 0.08
C ILE A 218 23.51 -32.20 -0.59
N ALA A 219 23.62 -33.53 -0.45
CA ALA A 219 22.68 -34.47 -1.04
C ALA A 219 21.29 -34.29 -0.40
N ASP A 220 21.22 -34.33 0.93
CA ASP A 220 19.98 -34.18 1.70
C ASP A 220 19.32 -32.83 1.42
N ILE A 221 20.12 -31.75 1.39
CA ILE A 221 19.60 -30.41 1.09
C ILE A 221 19.06 -30.37 -0.34
N ALA A 222 19.80 -30.86 -1.34
CA ALA A 222 19.36 -30.81 -2.73
C ALA A 222 18.10 -31.68 -2.99
N GLU A 223 18.01 -32.85 -2.36
CA GLU A 223 16.81 -33.70 -2.43
C GLU A 223 15.61 -33.06 -1.74
N SER A 224 15.81 -32.43 -0.57
CA SER A 224 14.75 -31.71 0.12
C SER A 224 14.18 -30.53 -0.67
N ILE A 225 15.01 -29.81 -1.44
CA ILE A 225 14.57 -28.74 -2.34
C ILE A 225 13.65 -29.30 -3.43
N LYS A 226 14.03 -30.43 -4.05
CA LYS A 226 13.20 -31.10 -5.06
C LYS A 226 11.89 -31.62 -4.44
N PHE A 227 11.97 -32.25 -3.26
CA PHE A 227 10.81 -32.71 -2.50
C PHE A 227 9.84 -31.58 -2.19
N ALA A 228 10.33 -30.43 -1.70
CA ALA A 228 9.50 -29.26 -1.41
C ALA A 228 8.72 -28.80 -2.65
N ALA A 229 9.41 -28.67 -3.78
CA ALA A 229 8.80 -28.26 -5.04
C ALA A 229 7.79 -29.29 -5.59
N ASP A 230 8.00 -30.58 -5.34
CA ASP A 230 7.09 -31.65 -5.76
C ASP A 230 5.85 -31.76 -4.85
N ASN A 231 5.96 -31.37 -3.58
CA ASN A 231 4.91 -31.48 -2.58
C ASN A 231 4.18 -30.14 -2.32
N GLY A 232 4.28 -29.19 -3.25
CA GLY A 232 3.45 -27.98 -3.25
C GLY A 232 3.94 -26.88 -2.31
N ALA A 233 5.25 -26.80 -2.02
CA ALA A 233 5.80 -25.62 -1.39
C ALA A 233 5.76 -24.43 -2.35
N ASP A 234 5.30 -23.28 -1.88
CA ASP A 234 5.30 -22.02 -2.61
C ASP A 234 6.57 -21.20 -2.33
N VAL A 235 7.09 -21.34 -1.12
CA VAL A 235 8.32 -20.69 -0.64
C VAL A 235 9.19 -21.73 0.05
N ILE A 236 10.50 -21.71 -0.20
CA ILE A 236 11.51 -22.49 0.51
C ILE A 236 12.38 -21.52 1.31
N ASN A 237 12.53 -21.77 2.61
CA ASN A 237 13.48 -21.08 3.48
C ASN A 237 14.63 -22.02 3.83
N MET A 238 15.86 -21.59 3.52
CA MET A 238 17.11 -22.25 3.90
C MET A 238 17.92 -21.34 4.82
N SER A 239 17.72 -21.48 6.13
CA SER A 239 18.46 -20.75 7.16
C SER A 239 19.84 -21.38 7.45
N LEU A 240 20.51 -21.85 6.39
CA LEU A 240 21.75 -22.62 6.41
C LEU A 240 22.72 -22.13 5.34
N GLY A 241 24.00 -22.48 5.49
CA GLY A 241 25.02 -22.16 4.51
C GLY A 241 26.41 -22.60 4.98
N GLY A 242 27.43 -22.30 4.16
CA GLY A 242 28.84 -22.55 4.52
C GLY A 242 29.58 -23.52 3.60
N GLY A 243 28.90 -24.08 2.58
CA GLY A 243 29.51 -24.93 1.55
C GLY A 243 30.07 -24.16 0.34
N GLY A 244 30.74 -24.91 -0.55
CA GLY A 244 31.14 -24.42 -1.88
C GLY A 244 30.05 -24.60 -2.94
N ALA A 245 30.31 -24.11 -4.16
CA ALA A 245 29.43 -24.35 -5.30
C ALA A 245 29.32 -25.85 -5.60
N SER A 246 28.13 -26.30 -5.99
CA SER A 246 27.80 -27.69 -6.31
C SER A 246 26.78 -27.72 -7.42
N SER A 247 27.08 -28.45 -8.50
CA SER A 247 26.16 -28.60 -9.64
C SER A 247 24.85 -29.26 -9.23
N MET A 248 24.87 -30.19 -8.27
CA MET A 248 23.65 -30.85 -7.76
C MET A 248 22.72 -29.86 -7.05
N MET A 249 23.31 -28.97 -6.24
CA MET A 249 22.55 -27.92 -5.54
C MET A 249 21.98 -26.91 -6.53
N GLU A 250 22.79 -26.46 -7.49
CA GLU A 250 22.35 -25.52 -8.53
C GLU A 250 21.21 -26.10 -9.39
N GLU A 251 21.27 -27.39 -9.74
CA GLU A 251 20.21 -28.08 -10.47
C GLU A 251 18.92 -28.18 -9.64
N ALA A 252 19.01 -28.51 -8.35
CA ALA A 252 17.85 -28.57 -7.46
C ALA A 252 17.17 -27.19 -7.32
N ILE A 253 17.97 -26.13 -7.18
CA ILE A 253 17.48 -24.75 -7.12
C ILE A 253 16.77 -24.37 -8.43
N LYS A 254 17.40 -24.62 -9.59
CA LYS A 254 16.78 -24.35 -10.90
C LYS A 254 15.49 -25.13 -11.09
N TYR A 255 15.45 -26.37 -10.63
CA TYR A 255 14.25 -27.20 -10.67
C TYR A 255 13.11 -26.59 -9.86
N ALA A 256 13.34 -26.25 -8.59
CA ALA A 256 12.35 -25.63 -7.73
C ALA A 256 11.89 -24.25 -8.27
N HIS A 257 12.83 -23.42 -8.72
CA HIS A 257 12.51 -22.13 -9.34
C HIS A 257 11.65 -22.30 -10.62
N SER A 258 11.96 -23.29 -11.47
CA SER A 258 11.16 -23.60 -12.67
C SER A 258 9.74 -24.08 -12.38
N LYS A 259 9.49 -24.55 -11.16
CA LYS A 259 8.16 -24.90 -10.66
C LYS A 259 7.42 -23.73 -10.01
N GLY A 260 7.99 -22.53 -10.05
CA GLY A 260 7.38 -21.33 -9.48
C GLY A 260 7.58 -21.22 -7.96
N VAL A 261 8.57 -21.92 -7.38
CA VAL A 261 8.88 -21.84 -5.96
C VAL A 261 9.85 -20.70 -5.67
N VAL A 262 9.52 -19.85 -4.72
CA VAL A 262 10.41 -18.78 -4.23
C VAL A 262 11.44 -19.39 -3.28
N ILE A 263 12.73 -19.11 -3.48
CA ILE A 263 13.80 -19.71 -2.67
C ILE A 263 14.53 -18.61 -1.92
N VAL A 264 14.59 -18.70 -0.60
CA VAL A 264 15.22 -17.71 0.29
C VAL A 264 16.32 -18.39 1.10
N ALA A 265 17.49 -17.77 1.20
CA ALA A 265 18.59 -18.30 2.00
C ALA A 265 19.40 -17.24 2.75
N ALA A 266 19.98 -17.66 3.87
CA ALA A 266 20.83 -16.84 4.72
C ALA A 266 22.18 -16.53 4.05
N ALA A 267 22.62 -15.26 4.07
CA ALA A 267 23.88 -14.85 3.44
C ALA A 267 25.14 -15.42 4.14
N GLY A 268 25.04 -15.80 5.41
CA GLY A 268 26.15 -16.32 6.23
C GLY A 268 26.61 -15.37 7.33
N ASN A 269 27.38 -15.88 8.29
CA ASN A 269 27.66 -15.25 9.58
C ASN A 269 29.17 -15.03 9.85
N GLU A 270 29.98 -14.90 8.81
CA GLU A 270 31.45 -14.78 8.90
C GLU A 270 31.97 -13.35 8.69
N GLY A 271 31.09 -12.36 8.53
CA GLY A 271 31.46 -10.97 8.27
C GLY A 271 32.19 -10.76 6.94
N ARG A 272 31.98 -11.63 5.95
CA ARG A 272 32.68 -11.59 4.67
C ARG A 272 31.92 -10.75 3.63
N ASN A 273 32.68 -10.16 2.70
CA ASN A 273 32.16 -9.41 1.54
C ASN A 273 31.73 -10.34 0.39
N SER A 274 30.99 -11.40 0.72
CA SER A 274 30.29 -12.27 -0.23
C SER A 274 29.27 -13.13 0.51
N SER A 275 28.11 -13.38 -0.09
CA SER A 275 27.17 -14.41 0.37
C SER A 275 27.76 -15.82 0.25
N SER A 276 27.38 -16.69 1.18
CA SER A 276 27.69 -18.12 1.18
C SER A 276 26.73 -18.90 0.26
N TYR A 277 27.08 -20.13 -0.11
CA TYR A 277 26.13 -21.04 -0.77
C TYR A 277 25.21 -21.70 0.27
N PRO A 278 23.91 -21.89 -0.05
CA PRO A 278 23.26 -21.72 -1.36
C PRO A 278 22.81 -20.28 -1.68
N ALA A 279 22.88 -19.34 -0.75
CA ALA A 279 22.38 -17.97 -0.95
C ALA A 279 23.03 -17.20 -2.10
N ARG A 280 24.19 -17.63 -2.59
CA ARG A 280 24.90 -17.02 -3.72
C ARG A 280 24.38 -17.43 -5.10
N TYR A 281 23.51 -18.43 -5.21
CA TYR A 281 22.98 -18.85 -6.51
C TYR A 281 22.00 -17.80 -7.09
N PRO A 282 21.94 -17.58 -8.42
CA PRO A 282 21.12 -16.51 -9.01
C PRO A 282 19.61 -16.59 -8.73
N ASP A 283 19.06 -17.80 -8.63
CA ASP A 283 17.63 -18.03 -8.39
C ASP A 283 17.29 -18.16 -6.89
N VAL A 284 18.19 -17.72 -6.02
CA VAL A 284 18.03 -17.71 -4.56
C VAL A 284 18.09 -16.28 -4.05
N ILE A 285 17.10 -15.90 -3.27
CA ILE A 285 17.04 -14.61 -2.60
C ILE A 285 17.99 -14.63 -1.39
N SER A 286 19.09 -13.91 -1.49
CA SER A 286 20.11 -13.84 -0.45
C SER A 286 19.83 -12.74 0.57
N VAL A 287 19.80 -13.12 1.86
CA VAL A 287 19.38 -12.22 2.94
C VAL A 287 20.51 -11.94 3.92
N SER A 288 20.92 -10.67 4.02
CA SER A 288 21.82 -10.18 5.07
C SER A 288 21.05 -9.78 6.33
N ALA A 289 21.74 -9.74 7.47
CA ALA A 289 21.16 -9.49 8.78
C ALA A 289 21.39 -8.05 9.27
N THR A 290 20.33 -7.44 9.80
CA THR A 290 20.40 -6.17 10.54
C THR A 290 20.14 -6.37 12.02
N ASP A 291 20.67 -5.48 12.83
CA ASP A 291 20.33 -5.37 14.25
C ASP A 291 19.06 -4.54 14.48
N ALA A 292 18.75 -4.29 15.76
CA ALA A 292 17.58 -3.53 16.17
C ALA A 292 17.62 -2.05 15.78
N ALA A 293 18.81 -1.46 15.60
CA ALA A 293 18.98 -0.09 15.13
C ALA A 293 18.84 0.03 13.61
N GLY A 294 18.77 -1.10 12.89
CA GLY A 294 18.77 -1.13 11.43
C GLY A 294 20.17 -1.11 10.84
N GLU A 295 21.23 -1.23 11.65
CA GLU A 295 22.60 -1.33 11.14
C GLU A 295 22.92 -2.77 10.72
N LYS A 296 23.91 -2.95 9.84
CA LYS A 296 24.35 -4.30 9.48
C LYS A 296 24.88 -5.00 10.72
N ALA A 297 24.37 -6.19 11.01
CA ALA A 297 24.90 -6.99 12.11
C ALA A 297 26.40 -7.28 11.89
N PRO A 298 27.25 -7.21 12.94
CA PRO A 298 28.70 -7.37 12.79
C PRO A 298 29.10 -8.69 12.12
N TYR A 299 28.39 -9.77 12.45
CA TYR A 299 28.61 -11.11 11.90
C TYR A 299 28.09 -11.28 10.46
N SER A 300 27.16 -10.43 9.99
CA SER A 300 26.49 -10.67 8.70
C SER A 300 27.49 -10.58 7.56
N ASN A 301 27.48 -11.60 6.69
CA ASN A 301 28.03 -11.49 5.35
C ASN A 301 27.26 -10.41 4.58
N PHE A 302 27.95 -9.79 3.64
CA PHE A 302 27.47 -8.66 2.84
C PHE A 302 28.08 -8.70 1.44
N GLY A 303 27.71 -7.75 0.59
CA GLY A 303 28.43 -7.53 -0.66
C GLY A 303 27.91 -8.36 -1.81
N ALA A 304 28.82 -9.00 -2.53
CA ALA A 304 28.48 -9.75 -3.74
C ALA A 304 27.48 -10.88 -3.44
N GLY A 305 26.35 -10.86 -4.15
CA GLY A 305 25.30 -11.86 -4.03
C GLY A 305 24.26 -11.58 -2.95
N VAL A 306 24.30 -10.45 -2.24
CA VAL A 306 23.21 -10.04 -1.32
C VAL A 306 22.12 -9.30 -2.07
N ASP A 307 20.85 -9.73 -1.90
CA ASP A 307 19.70 -9.13 -2.56
C ASP A 307 18.98 -8.08 -1.71
N LEU A 308 18.84 -8.33 -0.41
CA LEU A 308 18.21 -7.42 0.56
C LEU A 308 18.61 -7.76 2.00
N ALA A 309 18.29 -6.86 2.93
CA ALA A 309 18.52 -7.05 4.36
C ALA A 309 17.22 -7.20 5.15
N ALA A 310 17.26 -8.02 6.19
CA ALA A 310 16.16 -8.18 7.13
C ALA A 310 16.64 -8.32 8.59
N PRO A 311 15.76 -8.18 9.59
CA PRO A 311 16.13 -8.32 11.00
C PRO A 311 16.73 -9.71 11.32
N GLY A 312 18.01 -9.74 11.63
CA GLY A 312 18.71 -10.95 12.10
C GLY A 312 19.15 -10.87 13.56
N GLY A 313 19.10 -9.67 14.16
CA GLY A 313 19.40 -9.42 15.56
C GLY A 313 20.88 -9.32 15.91
N SER A 314 21.15 -8.94 17.14
CA SER A 314 22.50 -8.85 17.73
C SER A 314 22.39 -8.99 19.25
N GLU A 315 23.51 -8.84 19.96
CA GLU A 315 23.48 -8.83 21.43
C GLU A 315 22.62 -7.67 21.99
N ALA A 316 22.41 -6.60 21.22
CA ALA A 316 21.52 -5.49 21.59
C ALA A 316 20.02 -5.80 21.39
N GLY A 317 19.69 -6.88 20.67
CA GLY A 317 18.32 -7.26 20.38
C GLY A 317 18.27 -8.55 19.58
N LYS A 318 17.97 -9.66 20.26
CA LYS A 318 17.80 -10.98 19.63
C LYS A 318 16.37 -11.15 19.10
N ILE A 319 16.18 -12.08 18.17
CA ILE A 319 14.87 -12.46 17.64
C ILE A 319 14.29 -13.54 18.55
N ILE A 320 13.22 -13.23 19.27
CA ILE A 320 12.58 -14.13 20.23
C ILE A 320 11.48 -14.95 19.54
N GLN A 321 11.53 -16.28 19.69
CA GLN A 321 10.49 -17.22 19.26
C GLN A 321 10.36 -18.40 20.24
N ASN A 322 9.25 -19.13 20.13
CA ASN A 322 9.09 -20.39 20.87
C ASN A 322 9.82 -21.48 20.09
N THR A 323 10.72 -22.19 20.74
CA THR A 323 11.48 -23.28 20.15
C THR A 323 11.71 -24.42 21.15
N VAL A 324 12.53 -25.39 20.78
CA VAL A 324 12.95 -26.53 21.60
C VAL A 324 14.33 -26.24 22.22
N ASP A 325 14.48 -26.52 23.52
CA ASP A 325 15.80 -26.60 24.15
C ASP A 325 16.44 -27.95 23.80
N PRO A 326 17.58 -27.98 23.08
CA PRO A 326 18.22 -29.22 22.66
C PRO A 326 18.72 -30.09 23.83
N SER A 327 18.91 -29.52 25.02
CA SER A 327 19.40 -30.25 26.19
C SER A 327 18.30 -31.04 26.89
N THR A 328 17.07 -30.52 26.87
CA THR A 328 15.93 -31.05 27.62
C THR A 328 14.84 -31.62 26.70
N GLY A 329 14.80 -31.20 25.45
CA GLY A 329 13.70 -31.46 24.51
C GLY A 329 12.44 -30.66 24.83
N GLU A 330 12.47 -29.76 25.81
CA GLU A 330 11.31 -29.00 26.25
C GLU A 330 11.12 -27.70 25.45
N SER A 331 9.89 -27.20 25.43
CA SER A 331 9.55 -25.93 24.81
C SER A 331 10.09 -24.75 25.63
N VAL A 332 10.78 -23.82 24.97
CA VAL A 332 11.35 -22.60 25.56
C VAL A 332 11.15 -21.39 24.64
N PHE A 333 11.06 -20.18 25.21
CA PHE A 333 11.17 -18.94 24.44
C PHE A 333 12.61 -18.44 24.52
N VAL A 334 13.26 -18.33 23.37
CA VAL A 334 14.68 -17.94 23.31
C VAL A 334 14.94 -16.95 22.19
N GLY A 335 15.84 -16.01 22.46
CA GLY A 335 16.34 -15.06 21.48
C GLY A 335 17.53 -15.62 20.71
N PHE A 336 17.43 -15.73 19.39
CA PHE A 336 18.56 -16.06 18.51
C PHE A 336 19.03 -14.85 17.71
N GLN A 337 20.24 -14.94 17.16
CA GLN A 337 20.79 -13.97 16.22
C GLN A 337 21.47 -14.69 15.06
N GLY A 338 21.35 -14.14 13.86
CA GLY A 338 21.98 -14.69 12.67
C GLY A 338 21.29 -14.24 11.39
N THR A 339 21.97 -14.38 10.25
CA THR A 339 21.32 -14.35 8.93
C THR A 339 20.26 -15.47 8.80
N SER A 340 20.41 -16.54 9.58
CA SER A 340 19.41 -17.60 9.78
C SER A 340 18.09 -17.10 10.38
N MET A 341 18.09 -15.99 11.12
CA MET A 341 16.88 -15.33 11.61
C MET A 341 16.39 -14.24 10.64
N ALA A 342 17.27 -13.67 9.81
CA ALA A 342 16.89 -12.71 8.79
C ALA A 342 16.17 -13.38 7.59
N ALA A 343 16.65 -14.52 7.12
CA ALA A 343 16.05 -15.30 6.03
C ALA A 343 14.54 -15.60 6.23
N PRO A 344 14.07 -16.10 7.40
CA PRO A 344 12.65 -16.37 7.61
C PRO A 344 11.79 -15.11 7.65
N HIS A 345 12.36 -13.92 7.91
CA HIS A 345 11.60 -12.68 7.73
C HIS A 345 11.24 -12.45 6.27
N VAL A 346 12.22 -12.64 5.37
CA VAL A 346 11.99 -12.51 3.92
C VAL A 346 11.09 -13.63 3.43
N ALA A 347 11.25 -14.87 3.90
CA ALA A 347 10.37 -15.98 3.53
C ALA A 347 8.91 -15.76 3.97
N GLY A 348 8.70 -15.24 5.19
CA GLY A 348 7.37 -14.86 5.67
C GLY A 348 6.74 -13.75 4.82
N VAL A 349 7.49 -12.70 4.49
CA VAL A 349 6.98 -11.62 3.61
C VAL A 349 6.74 -12.12 2.18
N ALA A 350 7.59 -13.01 1.66
CA ALA A 350 7.36 -13.67 0.38
C ALA A 350 6.06 -14.48 0.38
N ALA A 351 5.74 -15.15 1.49
CA ALA A 351 4.47 -15.83 1.65
C ALA A 351 3.27 -14.85 1.66
N LEU A 352 3.39 -13.68 2.28
CA LEU A 352 2.37 -12.63 2.20
C LEU A 352 2.18 -12.12 0.76
N ILE A 353 3.26 -11.94 0.00
CA ILE A 353 3.24 -11.52 -1.41
C ILE A 353 2.57 -12.58 -2.28
N ARG A 354 2.90 -13.86 -2.08
CA ARG A 354 2.25 -15.01 -2.75
C ARG A 354 0.76 -15.06 -2.45
N ALA A 355 0.36 -14.88 -1.18
CA ALA A 355 -1.04 -14.82 -0.76
C ALA A 355 -1.79 -13.61 -1.35
N ALA A 356 -1.10 -12.52 -1.65
CA ALA A 356 -1.64 -11.38 -2.40
C ALA A 356 -1.78 -11.66 -3.92
N GLY A 357 -1.40 -12.86 -4.37
CA GLY A 357 -1.63 -13.40 -5.71
C GLY A 357 -0.47 -13.18 -6.69
N VAL A 358 0.73 -12.81 -6.23
CA VAL A 358 1.94 -12.77 -7.08
C VAL A 358 2.55 -14.16 -7.07
N GLU A 359 2.49 -14.87 -8.20
CA GLU A 359 2.89 -16.28 -8.26
C GLU A 359 4.35 -16.45 -8.72
N GLU A 360 4.80 -15.72 -9.74
CA GLU A 360 6.13 -15.93 -10.32
C GLU A 360 7.27 -15.54 -9.35
N PRO A 361 8.27 -16.41 -9.08
CA PRO A 361 9.33 -16.12 -8.12
C PRO A 361 10.16 -14.87 -8.43
N THR A 362 10.39 -14.62 -9.71
CA THR A 362 11.10 -13.42 -10.18
C THR A 362 10.31 -12.15 -9.87
N GLU A 363 8.98 -12.18 -10.03
CA GLU A 363 8.10 -11.06 -9.67
C GLU A 363 8.07 -10.86 -8.15
N VAL A 364 8.08 -11.93 -7.35
CA VAL A 364 8.19 -11.83 -5.89
C VAL A 364 9.48 -11.13 -5.48
N LEU A 365 10.62 -11.50 -6.07
CA LEU A 365 11.91 -10.85 -5.81
C LEU A 365 11.88 -9.37 -6.22
N ASP A 366 11.30 -9.04 -7.37
CA ASP A 366 11.17 -7.66 -7.82
C ASP A 366 10.31 -6.82 -6.88
N VAL A 367 9.19 -7.38 -6.38
CA VAL A 367 8.34 -6.73 -5.37
C VAL A 367 9.12 -6.48 -4.09
N LEU A 368 9.85 -7.48 -3.59
CA LEU A 368 10.69 -7.35 -2.40
C LEU A 368 11.72 -6.23 -2.59
N LYS A 369 12.51 -6.25 -3.67
CA LYS A 369 13.55 -5.24 -3.94
C LYS A 369 12.99 -3.83 -4.14
N GLN A 370 11.86 -3.68 -4.83
CA GLN A 370 11.26 -2.37 -5.09
C GLN A 370 10.59 -1.77 -3.85
N SER A 371 10.08 -2.62 -2.97
CA SER A 371 9.40 -2.21 -1.74
C SER A 371 10.37 -1.96 -0.57
N SER A 372 11.60 -2.49 -0.63
CA SER A 372 12.61 -2.29 0.40
C SER A 372 12.89 -0.81 0.66
N ARG A 373 13.06 -0.48 1.95
CA ARG A 373 13.50 0.85 2.36
C ARG A 373 14.97 1.01 2.03
N LYS A 374 15.24 1.83 1.02
CA LYS A 374 16.60 2.07 0.51
C LYS A 374 17.46 2.77 1.56
N VAL A 375 18.67 2.26 1.73
CA VAL A 375 19.73 2.91 2.51
C VAL A 375 20.52 3.79 1.57
N GLN A 376 20.72 5.06 1.95
CA GLN A 376 21.57 5.96 1.18
C GLN A 376 23.04 5.62 1.45
N GLU A 377 23.88 5.71 0.43
CA GLU A 377 25.34 5.55 0.55
C GLU A 377 25.83 4.15 1.04
N ASP A 378 25.26 3.07 0.50
CA ASP A 378 25.73 1.70 0.78
C ASP A 378 26.84 1.23 -0.19
N HIS A 379 28.03 1.83 -0.10
CA HIS A 379 29.13 1.57 -1.04
C HIS A 379 29.63 0.12 -1.04
N LEU A 380 29.45 -0.62 0.06
CA LEU A 380 29.92 -1.99 0.22
C LEU A 380 28.80 -3.03 0.02
N ASN A 381 27.59 -2.59 -0.35
CA ASN A 381 26.41 -3.45 -0.52
C ASN A 381 26.11 -4.30 0.73
N HIS A 382 26.06 -3.65 1.89
CA HIS A 382 25.64 -4.25 3.16
C HIS A 382 24.18 -4.71 3.13
N PHE A 383 23.32 -3.98 2.42
CA PHE A 383 21.87 -4.13 2.51
C PHE A 383 21.20 -4.56 1.21
N GLY A 384 21.94 -4.79 0.13
CA GLY A 384 21.33 -5.13 -1.17
C GLY A 384 20.43 -4.00 -1.66
N ALA A 385 19.17 -4.32 -1.94
CA ALA A 385 18.15 -3.33 -2.29
C ALA A 385 17.70 -2.45 -1.10
N GLY A 386 18.02 -2.83 0.13
CA GLY A 386 17.67 -2.11 1.35
C GLY A 386 16.98 -3.00 2.40
N HIS A 387 16.39 -2.37 3.41
CA HIS A 387 15.68 -3.06 4.49
C HIS A 387 14.32 -3.57 4.04
N LEU A 388 13.98 -4.80 4.42
CA LEU A 388 12.68 -5.41 4.21
C LEU A 388 11.53 -4.54 4.76
N ASP A 389 10.47 -4.41 3.97
CA ASP A 389 9.24 -3.70 4.32
C ASP A 389 8.00 -4.49 3.87
N ALA A 390 7.37 -5.19 4.81
CA ALA A 390 6.23 -6.05 4.56
C ALA A 390 5.01 -5.27 4.07
N ALA A 391 4.71 -4.12 4.67
CA ALA A 391 3.58 -3.28 4.28
C ALA A 391 3.72 -2.77 2.86
N ALA A 392 4.89 -2.23 2.51
CA ALA A 392 5.17 -1.75 1.16
C ALA A 392 5.12 -2.89 0.14
N ALA A 393 5.66 -4.06 0.49
CA ALA A 393 5.67 -5.24 -0.38
C ALA A 393 4.25 -5.74 -0.70
N VAL A 394 3.42 -5.96 0.32
CA VAL A 394 2.03 -6.41 0.15
C VAL A 394 1.21 -5.38 -0.62
N LYS A 395 1.37 -4.09 -0.30
CA LYS A 395 0.68 -3.01 -1.02
C LYS A 395 1.07 -2.95 -2.50
N LEU A 396 2.34 -3.22 -2.81
CA LEU A 396 2.84 -3.29 -4.19
C LEU A 396 2.32 -4.54 -4.91
N ALA A 397 2.32 -5.70 -4.26
CA ALA A 397 1.77 -6.95 -4.78
C ALA A 397 0.27 -6.85 -5.14
N LEU A 398 -0.48 -6.07 -4.37
CA LEU A 398 -1.90 -5.79 -4.61
C LEU A 398 -2.14 -4.68 -5.65
N LYS A 399 -1.12 -3.97 -6.11
CA LYS A 399 -1.27 -2.90 -7.11
C LYS A 399 -1.60 -3.53 -8.46
N GLY A 400 -2.81 -3.28 -8.96
CA GLY A 400 -3.24 -3.81 -10.26
C GLY A 400 -4.34 -4.87 -10.19
N LYS A 401 -4.46 -5.58 -9.07
CA LYS A 401 -5.34 -6.76 -8.94
C LYS A 401 -6.74 -6.38 -8.43
N LEU A 402 -7.77 -7.07 -8.94
CA LEU A 402 -9.15 -7.00 -8.46
C LEU A 402 -9.38 -8.20 -7.55
N THR A 403 -9.03 -8.11 -6.27
CA THR A 403 -9.34 -9.19 -5.33
C THR A 403 -10.68 -8.93 -4.61
N PHE A 404 -11.36 -9.99 -4.20
CA PHE A 404 -12.56 -9.89 -3.35
C PHE A 404 -12.24 -9.14 -2.04
N ASN A 405 -11.02 -9.32 -1.53
CA ASN A 405 -10.50 -8.61 -0.36
C ASN A 405 -10.31 -7.11 -0.65
N ASP A 406 -9.84 -6.71 -1.83
CA ASP A 406 -9.78 -5.30 -2.23
C ASP A 406 -11.19 -4.68 -2.31
N PHE A 407 -12.17 -5.44 -2.80
CA PHE A 407 -13.57 -5.00 -2.83
C PHE A 407 -14.12 -4.78 -1.43
N PHE A 408 -13.99 -5.75 -0.51
CA PHE A 408 -14.48 -5.61 0.86
C PHE A 408 -13.72 -4.57 1.68
N ARG A 409 -12.41 -4.39 1.44
CA ARG A 409 -11.62 -3.33 2.04
C ARG A 409 -12.04 -1.96 1.55
N TRP A 410 -12.24 -1.79 0.24
CA TRP A 410 -12.79 -0.58 -0.33
C TRP A 410 -14.21 -0.32 0.20
N LEU A 411 -15.04 -1.36 0.33
CA LEU A 411 -16.39 -1.28 0.90
C LEU A 411 -16.36 -0.84 2.37
N ARG A 412 -15.44 -1.40 3.17
CA ARG A 412 -15.19 -1.06 4.58
C ARG A 412 -14.69 0.37 4.73
N LYS A 413 -13.66 0.76 3.99
CA LYS A 413 -13.05 2.10 4.04
C LYS A 413 -13.96 3.19 3.47
N SER A 414 -14.85 2.84 2.54
CA SER A 414 -15.81 3.78 1.93
C SER A 414 -17.11 3.93 2.75
N GLY A 415 -17.25 3.23 3.87
CA GLY A 415 -18.41 3.35 4.77
C GLY A 415 -19.67 2.62 4.29
N TYR A 416 -19.58 1.79 3.24
CA TYR A 416 -20.73 1.06 2.68
C TYR A 416 -21.13 -0.18 3.47
N LEU A 417 -20.41 -0.56 4.53
CA LEU A 417 -20.80 -1.66 5.44
C LEU A 417 -21.85 -1.26 6.49
N ASN A 418 -22.23 0.02 6.57
CA ASN A 418 -23.26 0.48 7.50
C ASN A 418 -24.65 -0.06 7.08
N LEU A 419 -25.32 -0.82 7.95
CA LEU A 419 -26.65 -1.37 7.65
C LEU A 419 -27.69 -0.28 7.35
N GLY A 420 -27.56 0.90 7.95
CA GLY A 420 -28.43 2.05 7.67
C GLY A 420 -28.34 2.50 6.20
N PHE A 421 -27.15 2.43 5.59
CA PHE A 421 -26.97 2.74 4.17
C PHE A 421 -27.78 1.81 3.26
N TRP A 422 -27.94 0.54 3.60
CA TRP A 422 -28.69 -0.42 2.78
C TRP A 422 -30.20 -0.40 3.07
N LEU A 423 -30.58 -0.06 4.31
CA LEU A 423 -31.97 -0.06 4.76
C LEU A 423 -32.71 1.27 4.50
N ASP A 424 -31.99 2.39 4.36
CA ASP A 424 -32.61 3.68 4.02
C ASP A 424 -33.16 3.69 2.58
N GLY A 425 -34.48 3.75 2.41
CA GLY A 425 -35.13 3.83 1.09
C GLY A 425 -35.69 2.51 0.54
N GLY A 426 -35.67 1.43 1.32
CA GLY A 426 -36.36 0.17 1.02
C GLY A 426 -35.75 -0.66 -0.13
N ALA A 427 -36.36 -1.81 -0.42
CA ALA A 427 -35.86 -2.80 -1.40
C ALA A 427 -35.68 -2.24 -2.82
N VAL A 428 -36.42 -1.19 -3.18
CA VAL A 428 -36.36 -0.51 -4.49
C VAL A 428 -35.04 0.26 -4.67
N ALA A 429 -34.40 0.70 -3.59
CA ALA A 429 -33.11 1.39 -3.62
C ALA A 429 -31.90 0.43 -3.58
N LEU A 430 -32.12 -0.87 -3.35
CA LEU A 430 -31.05 -1.85 -3.16
C LEU A 430 -30.24 -2.10 -4.44
N LEU A 431 -30.92 -2.34 -5.57
CA LEU A 431 -30.28 -2.62 -6.87
C LEU A 431 -29.47 -1.41 -7.40
N PRO A 432 -29.98 -0.16 -7.36
CA PRO A 432 -29.20 1.02 -7.70
C PRO A 432 -27.98 1.24 -6.79
N LYS A 433 -28.11 1.00 -5.47
CA LYS A 433 -26.98 1.09 -4.53
C LYS A 433 -25.93 0.04 -4.80
N LEU A 434 -26.33 -1.19 -5.13
CA LEU A 434 -25.42 -2.25 -5.54
C LEU A 434 -24.66 -1.86 -6.81
N GLY A 435 -25.36 -1.33 -7.82
CA GLY A 435 -24.76 -0.82 -9.05
C GLY A 435 -23.79 0.34 -8.81
N MET A 436 -24.12 1.25 -7.88
CA MET A 436 -23.26 2.37 -7.49
C MET A 436 -21.99 1.91 -6.78
N VAL A 437 -22.11 0.95 -5.85
CA VAL A 437 -20.98 0.36 -5.12
C VAL A 437 -20.04 -0.37 -6.08
N ILE A 438 -20.58 -1.22 -6.96
CA ILE A 438 -19.80 -1.94 -7.97
C ILE A 438 -19.17 -0.96 -8.98
N GLY A 439 -19.93 0.01 -9.47
CA GLY A 439 -19.44 1.03 -10.42
C GLY A 439 -18.34 1.90 -9.84
N SER A 440 -18.47 2.32 -8.58
CA SER A 440 -17.45 3.14 -7.89
C SER A 440 -16.16 2.36 -7.62
N TYR A 441 -16.27 1.07 -7.28
CA TYR A 441 -15.11 0.19 -7.15
C TYR A 441 -14.38 -0.01 -8.48
N LEU A 442 -15.12 -0.30 -9.56
CA LEU A 442 -14.56 -0.45 -10.90
C LEU A 442 -13.92 0.85 -11.42
N LEU A 443 -14.48 2.02 -11.07
CA LEU A 443 -13.91 3.32 -11.38
C LEU A 443 -12.61 3.57 -10.60
N ALA A 444 -12.59 3.32 -9.29
CA ALA A 444 -11.39 3.45 -8.47
C ALA A 444 -10.26 2.53 -8.98
N TRP A 445 -10.60 1.30 -9.38
CA TRP A 445 -9.68 0.37 -10.01
C TRP A 445 -9.16 0.88 -11.36
N PHE A 446 -10.06 1.33 -12.26
CA PHE A 446 -9.68 1.87 -13.56
C PHE A 446 -8.73 3.07 -13.43
N LEU A 447 -9.05 4.00 -12.54
CA LEU A 447 -8.22 5.16 -12.25
C LEU A 447 -6.84 4.76 -11.69
N ARG A 448 -6.79 3.79 -10.77
CA ARG A 448 -5.54 3.31 -10.17
C ARG A 448 -4.62 2.60 -11.17
N ASN A 449 -5.19 1.89 -12.14
CA ASN A 449 -4.44 1.03 -13.06
C ASN A 449 -4.08 1.70 -14.40
N TYR A 450 -4.96 2.55 -14.93
CA TYR A 450 -4.83 3.11 -16.28
C TYR A 450 -4.61 4.63 -16.30
N LEU A 451 -4.83 5.30 -15.17
CA LEU A 451 -4.49 6.71 -14.96
C LEU A 451 -3.52 6.86 -13.78
N PRO A 452 -2.28 6.32 -13.85
CA PRO A 452 -1.26 6.73 -12.91
C PRO A 452 -0.97 8.20 -13.21
N PHE A 453 -1.44 9.13 -12.37
CA PHE A 453 -1.14 10.56 -12.52
C PHE A 453 0.35 10.81 -12.27
N THR A 454 1.18 10.50 -13.25
CA THR A 454 2.48 11.13 -13.47
C THR A 454 2.24 12.19 -14.54
N LEU A 455 1.92 13.41 -14.08
CA LEU A 455 1.75 14.56 -14.96
C LEU A 455 3.13 14.91 -15.55
N GLY A 456 3.49 14.26 -16.65
CA GLY A 456 4.71 14.47 -17.43
C GLY A 456 4.44 15.18 -18.76
N LEU A 457 5.49 15.34 -19.57
CA LEU A 457 5.43 16.09 -20.83
C LEU A 457 4.34 15.59 -21.80
N ASN A 458 4.18 14.28 -21.95
CA ASN A 458 3.17 13.69 -22.83
C ASN A 458 1.74 14.04 -22.39
N SER A 459 1.46 14.00 -21.09
CA SER A 459 0.14 14.33 -20.55
C SER A 459 -0.19 15.81 -20.71
N GLY A 460 0.80 16.70 -20.53
CA GLY A 460 0.65 18.11 -20.83
C GLY A 460 0.40 18.35 -22.32
N LEU A 461 1.17 17.69 -23.19
CA LEU A 461 1.03 17.81 -24.65
C LEU A 461 -0.39 17.44 -25.11
N ILE A 462 -0.92 16.32 -24.63
CA ILE A 462 -2.28 15.86 -24.97
C ILE A 462 -3.33 16.85 -24.44
N PHE A 463 -3.23 17.26 -23.17
CA PHE A 463 -4.16 18.19 -22.56
C PHE A 463 -4.16 19.57 -23.24
N GLY A 464 -2.97 20.05 -23.62
CA GLY A 464 -2.82 21.33 -24.32
C GLY A 464 -3.29 21.29 -25.77
N SER A 465 -3.16 20.15 -26.47
CA SER A 465 -3.41 20.07 -27.92
C SER A 465 -4.81 19.61 -28.30
N SER A 466 -5.29 18.50 -27.73
CA SER A 466 -6.53 17.85 -28.18
C SER A 466 -7.47 17.48 -27.04
N GLY A 467 -7.03 17.58 -25.79
CA GLY A 467 -7.72 16.93 -24.68
C GLY A 467 -7.92 15.43 -24.96
N LEU A 468 -8.90 14.82 -24.30
CA LEU A 468 -9.34 13.46 -24.62
C LEU A 468 -10.39 13.51 -25.74
N PHE A 469 -10.00 13.99 -26.94
CA PHE A 469 -10.89 14.35 -28.06
C PHE A 469 -12.00 13.32 -28.38
N PHE A 470 -11.74 12.02 -28.17
CA PHE A 470 -12.73 10.95 -28.37
C PHE A 470 -13.95 11.05 -27.44
N LEU A 471 -13.86 11.80 -26.34
CA LEU A 471 -14.96 12.08 -25.43
C LEU A 471 -15.95 13.12 -25.98
N GLN A 472 -15.53 14.01 -26.89
CA GLN A 472 -16.41 15.04 -27.45
C GLN A 472 -17.55 14.45 -28.28
N GLY A 473 -17.30 13.34 -28.99
CA GLY A 473 -18.27 12.65 -29.85
C GLY A 473 -19.13 11.61 -29.14
N LEU A 474 -18.96 11.45 -27.82
CA LEU A 474 -19.58 10.37 -27.05
C LEU A 474 -20.98 10.80 -26.58
N TYR A 475 -21.99 10.53 -27.40
CA TYR A 475 -23.38 10.83 -27.11
C TYR A 475 -24.03 9.69 -26.31
N ILE A 476 -24.34 9.95 -25.05
CA ILE A 476 -25.09 9.04 -24.19
C ILE A 476 -26.42 9.72 -23.86
N PHE A 477 -27.53 9.07 -24.22
CA PHE A 477 -28.88 9.58 -24.00
C PHE A 477 -29.08 10.05 -22.55
N ASP A 478 -29.72 11.21 -22.38
CA ASP A 478 -30.09 11.84 -21.11
C ASP A 478 -28.95 12.30 -20.17
N LEU A 479 -27.67 12.29 -20.60
CA LEU A 479 -26.56 12.89 -19.85
C LEU A 479 -26.20 14.30 -20.35
N PRO A 480 -25.92 15.27 -19.45
CA PRO A 480 -25.39 16.58 -19.83
C PRO A 480 -24.08 16.39 -20.60
N GLN A 481 -24.02 16.95 -21.81
CA GLN A 481 -22.86 16.82 -22.71
C GLN A 481 -21.64 17.60 -22.20
N TRP A 482 -21.84 18.53 -21.26
CA TRP A 482 -20.84 19.49 -20.81
C TRP A 482 -19.57 18.87 -20.18
N PRO A 483 -19.63 17.86 -19.30
CA PRO A 483 -18.42 17.24 -18.74
C PRO A 483 -17.60 16.48 -19.78
N MET A 484 -18.24 15.76 -20.69
CA MET A 484 -17.54 15.04 -21.76
C MET A 484 -16.91 15.99 -22.76
N ARG A 485 -17.59 17.11 -23.06
CA ARG A 485 -17.00 18.21 -23.82
C ARG A 485 -15.84 18.87 -23.07
N LEU A 486 -15.93 19.05 -21.76
CA LEU A 486 -14.86 19.66 -20.95
C LEU A 486 -13.58 18.82 -21.00
N PHE A 487 -13.66 17.51 -20.73
CA PHE A 487 -12.50 16.62 -20.76
C PHE A 487 -12.03 16.29 -22.18
N GLY A 488 -12.93 16.36 -23.15
CA GLY A 488 -12.63 16.17 -24.56
C GLY A 488 -12.03 17.39 -25.24
N SER A 489 -12.11 18.58 -24.64
CA SER A 489 -11.60 19.82 -25.23
C SER A 489 -10.13 20.05 -24.92
N SER A 490 -9.42 20.63 -25.89
CA SER A 490 -8.09 21.19 -25.65
C SER A 490 -8.17 22.42 -24.74
N LEU A 491 -7.04 22.82 -24.14
CA LEU A 491 -6.95 24.04 -23.32
C LEU A 491 -7.55 25.29 -24.01
N PRO A 492 -7.27 25.58 -25.30
CA PRO A 492 -7.87 26.70 -26.03
C PRO A 492 -9.40 26.60 -26.19
N GLU A 493 -9.93 25.39 -26.29
CA GLU A 493 -11.35 25.11 -26.50
C GLU A 493 -12.17 25.14 -25.22
N LEU A 494 -11.55 25.17 -24.02
CA LEU A 494 -12.29 25.19 -22.75
C LEU A 494 -13.25 26.41 -22.64
N GLY A 495 -12.90 27.53 -23.27
CA GLY A 495 -13.80 28.69 -23.35
C GLY A 495 -15.12 28.39 -24.07
N ASN A 496 -15.09 27.49 -25.06
CA ASN A 496 -16.23 27.08 -25.87
C ASN A 496 -17.23 26.28 -25.03
N VAL A 497 -16.71 25.47 -24.11
CA VAL A 497 -17.50 24.65 -23.19
C VAL A 497 -18.28 25.51 -22.20
N VAL A 498 -17.69 26.60 -21.71
CA VAL A 498 -18.33 27.53 -20.77
C VAL A 498 -19.37 28.42 -21.46
N LEU A 499 -19.08 28.88 -22.69
CA LEU A 499 -19.90 29.88 -23.39
C LEU A 499 -20.88 29.27 -24.40
N GLY A 500 -20.76 27.98 -24.73
CA GLY A 500 -21.62 27.30 -25.71
C GLY A 500 -21.40 27.76 -27.16
N SER A 501 -20.25 28.37 -27.46
CA SER A 501 -19.90 28.92 -28.77
C SER A 501 -18.87 28.03 -29.47
N PRO A 502 -18.93 27.84 -30.80
CA PRO A 502 -17.88 27.14 -31.54
C PRO A 502 -16.59 27.97 -31.67
N ASN A 503 -16.68 29.30 -31.58
CA ASN A 503 -15.54 30.20 -31.74
C ASN A 503 -14.64 30.19 -30.50
N LEU A 504 -13.34 30.11 -30.71
CA LEU A 504 -12.34 30.13 -29.64
C LEU A 504 -12.40 31.44 -28.84
N ASN A 505 -12.25 31.34 -27.53
CA ASN A 505 -12.14 32.51 -26.65
C ASN A 505 -10.69 33.04 -26.67
N PRO A 506 -10.43 34.31 -27.01
CA PRO A 506 -9.07 34.85 -27.08
C PRO A 506 -8.24 34.65 -25.80
N ILE A 507 -8.85 34.67 -24.61
CA ILE A 507 -8.12 34.45 -23.34
C ILE A 507 -7.61 33.00 -23.26
N PHE A 508 -8.46 32.03 -23.58
CA PHE A 508 -8.10 30.61 -23.55
C PHE A 508 -7.20 30.24 -24.74
N ALA A 509 -7.41 30.87 -25.89
CA ALA A 509 -6.62 30.74 -27.11
C ALA A 509 -5.39 31.66 -27.11
N SER A 510 -4.72 31.79 -25.95
CA SER A 510 -3.52 32.61 -25.79
C SER A 510 -2.45 31.93 -24.93
N VAL A 511 -1.27 32.56 -24.88
CA VAL A 511 -0.16 32.13 -24.03
C VAL A 511 -0.43 32.30 -22.52
N LEU A 512 -1.50 32.98 -22.12
CA LEU A 512 -1.76 33.32 -20.72
C LEU A 512 -1.90 32.10 -19.80
N ILE A 513 -2.65 31.07 -20.22
CA ILE A 513 -2.83 29.86 -19.42
C ILE A 513 -1.51 29.08 -19.32
N PRO A 514 -0.78 28.79 -20.43
CA PRO A 514 0.57 28.23 -20.37
C PRO A 514 1.54 29.03 -19.50
N PHE A 515 1.48 30.36 -19.54
CA PHE A 515 2.32 31.25 -18.73
C PHE A 515 2.07 31.05 -17.24
N VAL A 516 0.80 31.05 -16.81
CA VAL A 516 0.44 30.80 -15.40
C VAL A 516 0.85 29.39 -14.96
N LEU A 517 0.62 28.38 -15.81
CA LEU A 517 1.01 27.00 -15.51
C LEU A 517 2.52 26.86 -15.34
N ILE A 518 3.31 27.47 -16.22
CA ILE A 518 4.76 27.47 -16.09
C ILE A 518 5.19 28.25 -14.85
N ALA A 519 4.65 29.45 -14.60
CA ALA A 519 5.01 30.24 -13.41
C ALA A 519 4.76 29.49 -12.09
N LEU A 520 3.65 28.75 -11.97
CA LEU A 520 3.31 27.98 -10.77
C LEU A 520 4.11 26.68 -10.63
N LEU A 521 4.38 26.00 -11.74
CA LEU A 521 4.88 24.62 -11.72
C LEU A 521 6.37 24.48 -12.07
N LEU A 522 7.04 25.55 -12.48
CA LEU A 522 8.46 25.52 -12.87
C LEU A 522 9.39 25.04 -11.75
N ALA A 523 9.04 25.31 -10.48
CA ALA A 523 9.83 24.88 -9.32
C ALA A 523 9.62 23.40 -8.95
N HIS A 524 8.63 22.73 -9.54
CA HIS A 524 8.27 21.37 -9.15
C HIS A 524 8.97 20.33 -10.06
N PRO A 525 9.70 19.35 -9.50
CA PRO A 525 10.58 18.45 -10.28
C PRO A 525 9.85 17.60 -11.33
N SER A 526 8.62 17.15 -11.04
CA SER A 526 7.77 16.39 -11.98
C SER A 526 6.81 17.27 -12.79
N LEU A 527 6.06 18.17 -12.14
CA LEU A 527 5.01 18.98 -12.78
C LEU A 527 5.53 20.06 -13.74
N LYS A 528 6.81 20.43 -13.68
CA LYS A 528 7.42 21.33 -14.67
C LYS A 528 7.24 20.80 -16.10
N TRP A 529 7.37 19.48 -16.28
CA TRP A 529 7.26 18.85 -17.59
C TRP A 529 5.83 18.85 -18.11
N PHE A 530 4.84 18.72 -17.23
CA PHE A 530 3.44 18.90 -17.59
C PHE A 530 3.15 20.32 -18.08
N ALA A 531 3.68 21.34 -17.42
CA ALA A 531 3.51 22.74 -17.83
C ALA A 531 4.17 23.02 -19.18
N ILE A 532 5.41 22.54 -19.39
CA ILE A 532 6.12 22.63 -20.68
C ILE A 532 5.34 21.91 -21.78
N GLY A 533 4.90 20.67 -21.52
CA GLY A 533 4.10 19.89 -22.46
C GLY A 533 2.79 20.58 -22.83
N SER A 534 2.09 21.16 -21.84
CA SER A 534 0.85 21.91 -22.06
C SER A 534 1.07 23.13 -22.95
N SER A 535 2.19 23.85 -22.77
CA SER A 535 2.56 24.99 -23.62
C SER A 535 2.81 24.57 -25.08
N ILE A 536 3.52 23.46 -25.30
CA ILE A 536 3.73 22.91 -26.64
C ILE A 536 2.41 22.45 -27.26
N GLY A 537 1.55 21.80 -26.47
CA GLY A 537 0.24 21.33 -26.90
C GLY A 537 -0.67 22.48 -27.35
N VAL A 538 -0.74 23.54 -26.55
CA VAL A 538 -1.47 24.77 -26.90
C VAL A 538 -0.90 25.38 -28.18
N SER A 539 0.42 25.48 -28.31
CA SER A 539 1.05 25.97 -29.55
C SER A 539 0.59 25.20 -30.78
N ALA A 540 0.55 23.86 -30.72
CA ALA A 540 0.10 23.02 -31.82
C ALA A 540 -1.38 23.25 -32.14
N CYS A 541 -2.25 23.31 -31.13
CA CYS A 541 -3.68 23.57 -31.30
C CYS A 541 -3.93 24.94 -31.97
N LEU A 542 -3.29 26.00 -31.50
CA LEU A 542 -3.46 27.35 -32.06
C LEU A 542 -2.92 27.45 -33.50
N ALA A 543 -1.79 26.82 -33.79
CA ALA A 543 -1.21 26.81 -35.14
C ALA A 543 -2.13 26.09 -36.14
N ILE A 544 -2.73 24.96 -35.76
CA ILE A 544 -3.70 24.24 -36.60
C ILE A 544 -4.98 25.08 -36.77
N SER A 545 -5.50 25.64 -35.67
CA SER A 545 -6.71 26.47 -35.71
C SER A 545 -6.52 27.69 -36.62
N ALA A 546 -5.35 28.33 -36.61
CA ALA A 546 -5.05 29.45 -37.51
C ALA A 546 -5.16 29.11 -39.01
N VAL A 547 -4.97 27.84 -39.38
CA VAL A 547 -5.03 27.35 -40.76
C VAL A 547 -6.42 26.81 -41.09
N VAL A 548 -7.02 26.04 -40.18
CA VAL A 548 -8.25 25.28 -40.43
C VAL A 548 -9.50 26.10 -40.15
N ASP A 549 -9.57 26.75 -38.98
CA ASP A 549 -10.70 27.59 -38.57
C ASP A 549 -10.23 28.65 -37.56
N PRO A 550 -9.91 29.86 -38.02
CA PRO A 550 -9.34 30.91 -37.17
C PRO A 550 -10.39 31.69 -36.39
N SER A 551 -11.64 31.20 -36.30
CA SER A 551 -12.73 31.92 -35.68
C SER A 551 -12.47 32.19 -34.19
N LEU A 552 -12.29 33.47 -33.87
CA LEU A 552 -12.13 33.96 -32.51
C LEU A 552 -13.33 34.83 -32.12
N TRP A 553 -13.72 34.72 -30.86
CA TRP A 553 -14.68 35.65 -30.29
C TRP A 553 -14.14 37.09 -30.40
N LEU A 554 -15.00 38.03 -30.83
CA LEU A 554 -14.71 39.46 -31.05
C LEU A 554 -13.77 39.80 -32.21
N LEU A 555 -12.84 38.91 -32.58
CA LEU A 555 -11.87 39.16 -33.66
C LEU A 555 -12.32 38.60 -35.02
N GLY A 556 -13.38 37.79 -35.04
CA GLY A 556 -13.92 37.17 -36.25
C GLY A 556 -13.01 36.05 -36.76
N ASP A 557 -13.07 35.78 -38.06
CA ASP A 557 -12.35 34.73 -38.79
C ASP A 557 -11.31 35.29 -39.79
N GLY A 558 -11.14 36.62 -39.80
CA GLY A 558 -10.28 37.34 -40.73
C GLY A 558 -8.79 37.23 -40.44
N ALA A 559 -7.98 37.97 -41.20
CA ALA A 559 -6.53 37.99 -41.08
C ALA A 559 -6.05 38.31 -39.65
N ILE A 560 -6.77 39.19 -38.93
CA ILE A 560 -6.45 39.58 -37.56
C ILE A 560 -6.51 38.38 -36.61
N ALA A 561 -7.55 37.54 -36.73
CA ALA A 561 -7.72 36.36 -35.89
C ALA A 561 -6.65 35.30 -36.18
N ARG A 562 -6.31 35.09 -37.46
CA ARG A 562 -5.19 34.23 -37.88
C ARG A 562 -3.86 34.71 -37.31
N THR A 563 -3.56 35.99 -37.44
CA THR A 563 -2.33 36.58 -36.89
C THR A 563 -2.30 36.43 -35.37
N TYR A 564 -3.41 36.65 -34.68
CA TYR A 564 -3.50 36.47 -33.23
C TYR A 564 -3.14 35.03 -32.80
N LEU A 565 -3.73 34.03 -33.45
CA LEU A 565 -3.46 32.62 -33.15
C LEU A 565 -2.01 32.22 -33.44
N ILE A 566 -1.47 32.67 -34.58
CA ILE A 566 -0.07 32.41 -34.97
C ILE A 566 0.90 33.03 -33.97
N VAL A 567 0.69 34.29 -33.59
CA VAL A 567 1.54 34.98 -32.61
C VAL A 567 1.50 34.25 -31.27
N ASN A 568 0.32 33.88 -30.78
CA ASN A 568 0.20 33.15 -29.52
C ASN A 568 0.79 31.73 -29.59
N ALA A 569 0.70 31.05 -30.73
CA ALA A 569 1.38 29.77 -30.94
C ALA A 569 2.91 29.92 -30.77
N PHE A 570 3.52 30.91 -31.44
CA PHE A 570 4.95 31.18 -31.29
C PHE A 570 5.33 31.61 -29.87
N LEU A 571 4.49 32.39 -29.18
CA LEU A 571 4.72 32.76 -27.79
C LEU A 571 4.69 31.55 -26.86
N CYS A 572 3.74 30.62 -27.03
CA CYS A 572 3.68 29.36 -26.28
C CYS A 572 4.91 28.48 -26.52
N LEU A 573 5.40 28.42 -27.76
CA LEU A 573 6.61 27.67 -28.11
C LEU A 573 7.87 28.32 -27.50
N GLY A 574 7.98 29.64 -27.59
CA GLY A 574 9.07 30.41 -26.97
C GLY A 574 9.09 30.27 -25.45
N LEU A 575 7.92 30.28 -24.81
CA LEU A 575 7.76 30.05 -23.38
C LEU A 575 8.21 28.64 -22.97
N ALA A 576 7.82 27.62 -23.72
CA ALA A 576 8.26 26.23 -23.48
C ALA A 576 9.79 26.10 -23.62
N TYR A 577 10.36 26.74 -24.64
CA TYR A 577 11.81 26.75 -24.86
C TYR A 577 12.56 27.42 -23.70
N LEU A 578 12.13 28.61 -23.28
CA LEU A 578 12.73 29.32 -22.14
C LEU A 578 12.64 28.51 -20.83
N ALA A 579 11.50 27.86 -20.58
CA ALA A 579 11.32 27.00 -19.41
C ALA A 579 12.25 25.77 -19.43
N SER A 580 12.64 25.28 -20.62
CA SER A 580 13.55 24.13 -20.76
C SER A 580 15.04 24.50 -20.61
N LEU A 581 15.43 25.76 -20.88
CA LEU A 581 16.83 26.20 -20.86
C LEU A 581 17.44 26.31 -19.45
N LYS A 582 16.62 26.45 -18.41
CA LYS A 582 17.11 26.67 -17.02
C LYS A 582 17.87 25.46 -16.44
N GLU A 583 17.90 24.33 -17.16
CA GLU A 583 18.56 23.08 -16.77
C GLU A 583 19.97 22.93 -17.37
N GLN A 584 20.38 23.77 -18.33
CA GLN A 584 21.77 23.76 -18.85
C GLN A 584 22.77 24.55 -17.99
N ARG A 585 22.33 25.16 -16.88
CA ARG A 585 23.17 25.97 -15.97
C ARG A 585 23.03 25.59 -14.49
N ALA A 586 22.49 24.42 -14.18
CA ALA A 586 22.40 23.89 -12.81
C ALA A 586 23.25 22.61 -12.69
#